data_AF-A0A2S7XJ72-F1
#
_entry.id   AF-A0A2S7XJ72-F1
#
_cell.length_a   1.000
_cell.length_b   1.000
_cell.length_c   1.000
_cell.angle_alpha   90.00
_cell.angle_beta   90.00
_cell.angle_gamma   90.00
#
_symmetry.space_group_name_H-M   'P 1'
#
loop_
_entity.id
_entity.type
_entity.pdbx_description
1 polymer ?
#
loop_
_entity_poly.entity_id
_entity_poly.type
_entity_poly.pdbx_seq_one_letter_code
_entity_poly.pdbx_strand_id
1 'polypeptide(L)'
;MCQAKSVFDVSIQDAERILEAYEHMKNIPELGRDPEELKRAALIMTLTAWETYVEDKISEEVAMQTKVLQGSQIGNFISRTLETDLKFFHTPNSKKTKDIFERFLGIDVTECWTWPGYEDQNRTRAKLNEWIKKRGDAVHRSVTDKQSSHLISKPEAEKCIKFFKSLVEVTDRALTSH
;
A
#
# COMPACT_ATOMS: atom_id res chain seq x y z
N MET A 1 8.68 -5.89 -17.07
CA MET A 1 8.63 -5.28 -15.73
C MET A 1 7.43 -4.37 -15.70
N CYS A 2 6.52 -4.55 -14.73
CA CYS A 2 5.37 -3.67 -14.55
C CYS A 2 5.84 -2.35 -13.93
N GLN A 3 5.33 -1.23 -14.46
CA GLN A 3 5.79 0.09 -14.07
C GLN A 3 5.37 0.40 -12.62
N ALA A 4 4.17 0.00 -12.20
CA ALA A 4 3.63 0.18 -10.85
C ALA A 4 4.51 -0.49 -9.79
N LYS A 5 4.97 -1.72 -10.05
CA LYS A 5 5.88 -2.43 -9.13
C LYS A 5 7.21 -1.71 -8.99
N SER A 6 7.79 -1.23 -10.09
CA SER A 6 9.05 -0.48 -10.04
C SER A 6 8.92 0.84 -9.28
N VAL A 7 7.79 1.54 -9.43
CA VAL A 7 7.47 2.76 -8.67
C VAL A 7 7.31 2.44 -7.19
N PHE A 8 6.64 1.34 -6.85
CA PHE A 8 6.54 0.85 -5.48
C PHE A 8 7.90 0.55 -4.87
N ASP A 9 8.77 -0.20 -5.58
CA ASP A 9 10.10 -0.59 -5.11
C ASP A 9 11.01 0.61 -4.81
N VAL A 10 10.81 1.73 -5.52
CA VAL A 10 11.48 3.00 -5.22
C VAL A 10 10.81 3.71 -4.05
N SER A 11 9.48 3.86 -4.07
CA SER A 11 8.73 4.63 -3.08
C SER A 11 8.80 4.02 -1.68
N ILE A 12 8.82 2.69 -1.57
CA ILE A 12 8.92 1.99 -0.28
C ILE A 12 10.26 2.24 0.41
N GLN A 13 11.32 2.60 -0.34
CA GLN A 13 12.62 2.92 0.23
C GLN A 13 12.57 4.19 1.08
N ASP A 14 11.63 5.10 0.84
CA ASP A 14 11.49 6.30 1.68
C ASP A 14 11.08 5.92 3.10
N ALA A 15 10.20 4.92 3.26
CA ALA A 15 9.86 4.38 4.58
C ALA A 15 11.07 3.73 5.27
N GLU A 16 11.92 3.04 4.51
CA GLU A 16 13.16 2.42 5.03
C GLU A 16 14.16 3.50 5.48
N ARG A 17 14.42 4.51 4.65
CA ARG A 17 15.29 5.65 4.96
C ARG A 17 14.80 6.43 6.18
N ILE A 18 13.49 6.57 6.36
CA ILE A 18 12.92 7.22 7.55
C ILE A 18 13.24 6.41 8.82
N LEU A 19 13.19 5.08 8.77
CA LEU A 19 13.56 4.23 9.91
C LEU A 19 15.07 4.24 10.19
N GLU A 20 15.90 4.37 9.15
CA GLU A 20 17.34 4.59 9.31
C GLU A 20 17.63 5.94 9.96
N ALA A 21 16.97 7.00 9.51
CA ALA A 21 17.07 8.33 10.11
C ALA A 21 16.61 8.32 11.58
N TYR A 22 15.57 7.55 11.91
CA TYR A 22 15.15 7.33 13.29
C TYR A 22 16.27 6.76 14.17
N GLU A 23 16.98 5.73 13.69
CA GLU A 23 18.09 5.14 14.45
C GLU A 23 19.25 6.10 14.65
N HIS A 24 19.59 6.88 13.63
CA HIS A 24 20.61 7.91 13.78
C HIS A 24 20.20 8.98 14.79
N MET A 25 18.97 9.48 14.71
CA MET A 25 18.48 10.56 15.58
C MET A 25 18.25 10.12 17.02
N LYS A 26 17.80 8.88 17.25
CA LYS A 26 17.58 8.32 18.59
C LYS A 26 18.86 8.35 19.44
N ASN A 27 20.02 8.23 18.80
CA ASN A 27 21.32 8.22 19.46
C ASN A 27 21.93 9.62 19.69
N ILE A 28 21.25 10.70 19.28
CA ILE A 28 21.71 12.08 19.47
C ILE A 28 21.35 12.56 20.89
N PRO A 29 22.32 12.79 21.79
CA PRO A 29 22.04 13.16 23.19
C PRO A 29 21.30 14.50 23.32
N GLU A 30 21.53 15.43 22.39
CA GLU A 30 20.99 16.79 22.39
C GLU A 30 19.50 16.86 22.07
N LEU A 31 18.92 15.80 21.48
CA LEU A 31 17.52 15.80 21.04
C LEU A 31 16.54 15.77 22.22
N GLY A 32 16.97 15.27 23.38
CA GLY A 32 16.20 15.25 24.62
C GLY A 32 14.90 14.42 24.61
N ARG A 33 14.55 13.76 23.50
CA ARG A 33 13.35 12.91 23.33
C ARG A 33 13.50 11.88 22.19
N ASP A 34 12.73 10.79 22.24
CA ASP A 34 12.63 9.79 21.16
C ASP A 34 11.90 10.41 19.94
N PRO A 35 12.48 10.40 18.72
CA PRO A 35 11.88 10.98 17.52
C PRO A 35 10.79 10.09 16.91
N GLU A 36 9.72 9.85 17.66
CA GLU A 36 8.69 8.88 17.32
C GLU A 36 7.87 9.21 16.07
N GLU A 37 7.86 10.48 15.71
CA GLU A 37 7.26 11.01 14.49
C GLU A 37 7.78 10.25 13.27
N LEU A 38 9.05 9.86 13.27
CA LEU A 38 9.68 9.12 12.18
C LEU A 38 9.11 7.72 12.03
N LYS A 39 8.85 7.01 13.15
CA LYS A 39 8.20 5.68 13.10
C LYS A 39 6.78 5.79 12.50
N ARG A 40 6.04 6.86 12.84
CA ARG A 40 4.71 7.14 12.25
C ARG A 40 4.81 7.51 10.78
N ALA A 41 5.78 8.35 10.41
CA ALA A 41 6.01 8.74 9.02
C ALA A 41 6.35 7.52 8.15
N ALA A 42 7.19 6.60 8.63
CA ALA A 42 7.50 5.36 7.92
C ALA A 42 6.26 4.49 7.66
N LEU A 43 5.36 4.37 8.65
CA LEU A 43 4.07 3.69 8.47
C LEU A 43 3.21 4.37 7.40
N ILE A 44 3.07 5.70 7.47
CA ILE A 44 2.28 6.46 6.50
C ILE A 44 2.85 6.28 5.09
N MET A 45 4.16 6.47 4.91
CA MET A 45 4.84 6.32 3.62
C MET A 45 4.71 4.90 3.05
N THR A 46 4.79 3.87 3.90
CA THR A 46 4.57 2.48 3.48
C THR A 46 3.18 2.28 2.86
N LEU A 47 2.15 2.85 3.51
CA LEU A 47 0.76 2.69 3.04
C LEU A 47 0.44 3.61 1.87
N THR A 48 1.08 4.77 1.76
CA THR A 48 1.02 5.61 0.57
C THR A 48 1.62 4.89 -0.64
N ALA A 49 2.76 4.23 -0.48
CA ALA A 49 3.35 3.43 -1.56
C ALA A 49 2.42 2.30 -2.02
N TRP A 50 1.73 1.63 -1.09
CA TRP A 50 0.71 0.63 -1.42
C TRP A 50 -0.49 1.21 -2.17
N GLU A 51 -0.98 2.37 -1.75
CA GLU A 51 -2.09 3.08 -2.43
C GLU A 51 -1.74 3.43 -3.86
N THR A 52 -0.59 4.07 -4.07
CA THR A 52 -0.07 4.35 -5.42
C THR A 52 0.11 3.08 -6.24
N TYR A 53 0.68 2.01 -5.66
CA TYR A 53 0.83 0.74 -6.38
C TYR A 53 -0.50 0.19 -6.89
N VAL A 54 -1.53 0.17 -6.05
CA VAL A 54 -2.84 -0.37 -6.44
C VAL A 54 -3.48 0.46 -7.56
N GLU A 55 -3.44 1.78 -7.44
CA GLU A 55 -3.98 2.71 -8.44
C GLU A 55 -3.26 2.61 -9.78
N ASP A 56 -1.93 2.58 -9.76
CA ASP A 56 -1.11 2.45 -10.97
C ASP A 56 -1.30 1.07 -11.59
N LYS A 57 -1.31 0.01 -10.77
CA LYS A 57 -1.40 -1.36 -11.28
C LYS A 57 -2.72 -1.63 -11.97
N ILE A 58 -3.86 -1.24 -11.40
CA ILE A 58 -5.15 -1.41 -12.06
C ILE A 58 -5.23 -0.59 -13.36
N SER A 59 -4.65 0.61 -13.36
CA SER A 59 -4.59 1.47 -14.55
C SER A 59 -3.76 0.85 -15.66
N GLU A 60 -2.60 0.29 -15.33
CA GLU A 60 -1.73 -0.42 -16.28
C GLU A 60 -2.43 -1.63 -16.91
N GLU A 61 -3.06 -2.47 -16.10
CA GLU A 61 -3.72 -3.69 -16.59
C GLU A 61 -4.95 -3.35 -17.44
N VAL A 62 -5.77 -2.38 -17.02
CA VAL A 62 -6.93 -1.94 -17.82
C VAL A 62 -6.47 -1.33 -19.15
N ALA A 63 -5.43 -0.50 -19.13
CA ALA A 63 -4.87 0.07 -20.35
C ALA A 63 -4.32 -1.01 -21.31
N MET A 64 -3.74 -2.08 -20.75
CA MET A 64 -3.26 -3.22 -21.52
C MET A 64 -4.41 -4.03 -22.14
N GLN A 65 -5.42 -4.40 -21.35
CA GLN A 65 -6.58 -5.19 -21.83
C GLN A 65 -7.43 -4.42 -22.84
N THR A 66 -7.54 -3.10 -22.68
CA THR A 66 -8.33 -2.24 -23.58
C THR A 66 -7.53 -1.65 -24.73
N LYS A 67 -6.28 -2.08 -24.94
CA LYS A 67 -5.37 -1.53 -25.97
C LYS A 67 -5.99 -1.52 -27.37
N VAL A 68 -6.73 -2.57 -27.75
CA VAL A 68 -7.40 -2.67 -29.05
C VAL A 68 -8.62 -1.76 -29.19
N LEU A 69 -9.16 -1.26 -28.06
CA LEU A 69 -10.30 -0.36 -28.00
C LEU A 69 -9.87 1.11 -27.85
N GLN A 70 -8.56 1.40 -27.80
CA GLN A 70 -8.06 2.77 -27.66
C GLN A 70 -8.55 3.65 -28.81
N GLY A 71 -9.02 4.86 -28.47
CA GLY A 71 -9.63 5.81 -29.41
C GLY A 71 -11.10 5.54 -29.74
N SER A 72 -11.66 4.39 -29.35
CA SER A 72 -13.10 4.13 -29.47
C SER A 72 -13.89 4.77 -28.34
N GLN A 73 -15.20 4.98 -28.55
CA GLN A 73 -16.11 5.45 -27.49
C GLN A 73 -16.14 4.49 -26.29
N ILE A 74 -16.05 3.19 -26.54
CA ILE A 74 -16.06 2.15 -25.50
C ILE A 74 -14.78 2.21 -24.68
N GLY A 75 -13.61 2.28 -25.34
CA GLY A 75 -12.32 2.43 -24.65
C GLY A 75 -12.28 3.70 -23.80
N ASN A 76 -12.71 4.84 -24.36
CA ASN A 76 -12.78 6.11 -23.64
C ASN A 76 -13.74 6.04 -22.43
N PHE A 77 -14.86 5.33 -22.54
CA PHE A 77 -15.79 5.12 -21.44
C PHE A 77 -15.16 4.32 -20.30
N ILE A 78 -14.46 3.23 -20.62
CA ILE A 78 -13.77 2.39 -19.62
C ILE A 78 -12.71 3.21 -18.89
N SER A 79 -11.83 3.91 -19.62
CA SER A 79 -10.77 4.74 -19.02
C SER A 79 -11.33 5.83 -18.11
N ARG A 80 -12.36 6.57 -18.55
CA ARG A 80 -13.00 7.62 -17.73
C ARG A 80 -13.70 7.07 -16.50
N THR A 81 -14.29 5.88 -16.61
CA THR A 81 -14.94 5.22 -15.48
C THR A 81 -13.89 4.84 -14.44
N LEU A 82 -12.77 4.25 -14.87
CA LEU A 82 -11.66 3.92 -13.97
C LEU A 82 -11.09 5.17 -13.30
N GLU A 83 -10.78 6.23 -14.07
CA GLU A 83 -10.31 7.51 -13.52
C GLU A 83 -11.28 8.10 -12.49
N THR A 84 -12.59 7.95 -12.71
CA THR A 84 -13.61 8.43 -11.78
C THR A 84 -13.64 7.61 -10.51
N ASP A 85 -13.56 6.28 -10.62
CA ASP A 85 -13.51 5.38 -9.46
C ASP A 85 -12.22 5.62 -8.63
N LEU A 86 -11.07 5.81 -9.30
CA LEU A 86 -9.79 6.08 -8.65
C LEU A 86 -9.76 7.39 -7.88
N LYS A 87 -10.47 8.44 -8.34
CA LYS A 87 -10.59 9.70 -7.57
C LYS A 87 -11.18 9.53 -6.17
N PHE A 88 -11.98 8.49 -5.96
CA PHE A 88 -12.58 8.17 -4.66
C PHE A 88 -11.95 6.93 -4.02
N PHE A 89 -10.92 6.35 -4.65
CA PHE A 89 -10.25 5.14 -4.21
C PHE A 89 -9.21 5.42 -3.11
N HIS A 90 -9.65 6.10 -2.06
CA HIS A 90 -8.80 6.28 -0.89
C HIS A 90 -8.79 5.01 -0.05
N THR A 91 -7.72 4.76 0.70
CA THR A 91 -7.64 3.68 1.71
C THR A 91 -7.83 2.27 1.09
N PRO A 92 -6.88 1.78 0.27
CA PRO A 92 -6.96 0.50 -0.45
C PRO A 92 -6.96 -0.73 0.47
N ASN A 93 -8.09 -1.00 1.11
CA ASN A 93 -8.30 -2.16 1.98
C ASN A 93 -8.62 -3.41 1.18
N SER A 94 -8.63 -4.57 1.82
CA SER A 94 -8.81 -5.85 1.13
C SER A 94 -10.07 -5.89 0.26
N LYS A 95 -11.18 -5.31 0.76
CA LYS A 95 -12.45 -5.27 0.04
C LYS A 95 -12.38 -4.30 -1.14
N LYS A 96 -11.89 -3.09 -0.94
CA LYS A 96 -11.76 -2.08 -2.01
C LYS A 96 -10.84 -2.57 -3.13
N THR A 97 -9.70 -3.17 -2.77
CA THR A 97 -8.78 -3.76 -3.75
C THR A 97 -9.44 -4.93 -4.48
N LYS A 98 -10.11 -5.86 -3.80
CA LYS A 98 -10.90 -6.91 -4.48
C LYS A 98 -11.93 -6.31 -5.45
N ASP A 99 -12.78 -5.42 -4.95
CA ASP A 99 -13.93 -4.88 -5.69
C ASP A 99 -13.46 -4.15 -6.98
N ILE A 100 -12.36 -3.38 -6.95
CA ILE A 100 -11.88 -2.66 -8.14
C ILE A 100 -11.23 -3.60 -9.16
N PHE A 101 -10.45 -4.60 -8.71
CA PHE A 101 -9.83 -5.58 -9.61
C PHE A 101 -10.88 -6.51 -10.25
N GLU A 102 -11.86 -6.98 -9.48
CA GLU A 102 -12.97 -7.77 -10.00
C GLU A 102 -13.81 -6.97 -11.01
N ARG A 103 -14.10 -5.70 -10.70
CA ARG A 103 -14.94 -4.85 -11.57
C ARG A 103 -14.32 -4.61 -12.94
N PHE A 104 -13.01 -4.39 -13.01
CA PHE A 104 -12.35 -3.99 -14.26
C PHE A 104 -11.62 -5.12 -14.97
N LEU A 105 -11.08 -6.10 -14.25
CA LEU A 105 -10.30 -7.20 -14.81
C LEU A 105 -10.97 -8.56 -14.66
N GLY A 106 -12.06 -8.66 -13.87
CA GLY A 106 -12.73 -9.93 -13.59
C GLY A 106 -11.96 -10.87 -12.67
N ILE A 107 -10.95 -10.37 -11.95
CA ILE A 107 -10.04 -11.18 -11.13
C ILE A 107 -10.09 -10.71 -9.66
N ASP A 108 -10.24 -11.66 -8.74
CA ASP A 108 -9.99 -11.41 -7.32
C ASP A 108 -8.51 -11.63 -6.99
N VAL A 109 -7.72 -10.56 -7.00
CA VAL A 109 -6.28 -10.63 -6.65
C VAL A 109 -6.03 -11.05 -5.20
N THR A 110 -7.02 -10.92 -4.32
CA THR A 110 -6.88 -11.24 -2.90
C THR A 110 -6.83 -12.74 -2.63
N GLU A 111 -7.30 -13.56 -3.58
CA GLU A 111 -7.16 -15.02 -3.55
C GLU A 111 -5.69 -15.46 -3.72
N CYS A 112 -4.85 -14.62 -4.34
CA CYS A 112 -3.43 -14.92 -4.52
C CYS A 112 -2.55 -14.44 -3.35
N TRP A 113 -3.14 -13.82 -2.32
CA TRP A 113 -2.42 -13.21 -1.20
C TRP A 113 -1.90 -14.23 -0.19
N THR A 114 -0.96 -15.05 -0.65
CA THR A 114 -0.34 -16.13 0.12
C THR A 114 1.18 -16.15 -0.05
N TRP A 115 1.90 -16.33 1.06
CA TRP A 115 3.35 -16.51 1.11
C TRP A 115 3.75 -17.11 2.47
N PRO A 116 4.99 -17.58 2.67
CA PRO A 116 5.41 -18.16 3.94
C PRO A 116 5.14 -17.24 5.14
N GLY A 117 4.43 -17.75 6.15
CA GLY A 117 3.96 -17.02 7.32
C GLY A 117 2.58 -16.36 7.15
N TYR A 118 2.02 -16.34 5.95
CA TYR A 118 0.71 -15.82 5.55
C TYR A 118 0.05 -16.77 4.53
N GLU A 119 -0.13 -18.03 4.92
CA GLU A 119 -0.71 -19.07 4.07
C GLU A 119 -2.23 -18.94 3.93
N ASP A 120 -2.89 -18.38 4.96
CA ASP A 120 -4.32 -18.09 4.97
C ASP A 120 -4.58 -16.68 4.43
N GLN A 121 -5.23 -16.59 3.26
CA GLN A 121 -5.62 -15.33 2.63
C GLN A 121 -6.49 -14.46 3.55
N ASN A 122 -7.37 -15.06 4.37
CA ASN A 122 -8.23 -14.29 5.28
C ASN A 122 -7.40 -13.58 6.34
N ARG A 123 -6.36 -14.24 6.84
CA ARG A 123 -5.37 -13.62 7.72
C ARG A 123 -4.63 -12.49 7.02
N THR A 124 -4.25 -12.65 5.75
CA THR A 124 -3.60 -11.58 4.97
C THR A 124 -4.51 -10.38 4.78
N ARG A 125 -5.75 -10.60 4.35
CA ARG A 125 -6.79 -9.56 4.20
C ARG A 125 -7.02 -8.81 5.51
N ALA A 126 -7.16 -9.56 6.61
CA ALA A 126 -7.32 -8.98 7.94
C ALA A 126 -6.10 -8.13 8.35
N LYS A 127 -4.88 -8.62 8.07
CA LYS A 127 -3.64 -7.90 8.39
C LYS A 127 -3.48 -6.61 7.59
N LEU A 128 -3.82 -6.61 6.30
CA LEU A 128 -3.86 -5.39 5.49
C LEU A 128 -4.81 -4.35 6.12
N ASN A 129 -6.01 -4.78 6.49
CA ASN A 129 -7.02 -3.90 7.09
C ASN A 129 -6.56 -3.35 8.45
N GLU A 130 -5.84 -4.15 9.24
CA GLU A 130 -5.21 -3.72 10.49
C GLU A 130 -4.18 -2.60 10.25
N TRP A 131 -3.31 -2.76 9.24
CA TRP A 131 -2.32 -1.72 8.90
C TRP A 131 -2.98 -0.41 8.46
N ILE A 132 -4.03 -0.48 7.64
CA ILE A 132 -4.78 0.70 7.19
C ILE A 132 -5.43 1.43 8.35
N LYS A 133 -6.03 0.67 9.28
CA LYS A 133 -6.57 1.24 10.51
C LYS A 133 -5.47 1.91 11.33
N LYS A 134 -4.32 1.24 11.49
CA LYS A 134 -3.17 1.77 12.25
C LYS A 134 -2.60 3.05 11.65
N ARG A 135 -2.60 3.21 10.31
CA ARG A 135 -2.28 4.50 9.66
C ARG A 135 -3.31 5.57 10.01
N GLY A 136 -4.60 5.25 9.96
CA GLY A 136 -5.64 6.20 10.37
C GLY A 136 -5.44 6.70 11.81
N ASP A 137 -5.15 5.78 12.73
CA ASP A 137 -4.85 6.13 14.12
C ASP A 137 -3.56 6.97 14.23
N ALA A 138 -2.52 6.65 13.46
CA ALA A 138 -1.26 7.39 13.43
C ALA A 138 -1.41 8.84 12.96
N VAL A 139 -2.34 9.10 12.04
CA VAL A 139 -2.61 10.44 11.50
C VAL A 139 -3.54 11.25 12.39
N HIS A 140 -4.61 10.62 12.92
CA HIS A 140 -5.67 11.36 13.63
C HIS A 140 -5.46 11.45 15.14
N ARG A 141 -4.89 10.42 15.78
CA ARG A 141 -4.82 10.34 17.26
C ARG A 141 -3.52 10.86 17.87
N SER A 142 -2.46 11.03 17.08
CA SER A 142 -1.16 11.52 17.58
C SER A 142 -1.19 12.99 18.02
N VAL A 143 -2.20 13.76 17.62
CA VAL A 143 -2.32 15.20 17.94
C VAL A 143 -3.11 15.44 19.23
N THR A 144 -4.05 14.54 19.56
CA THR A 144 -4.99 14.74 20.67
C THR A 144 -4.50 14.22 22.01
N ASP A 145 -3.61 13.22 22.00
CA ASP A 145 -3.21 12.53 23.23
C ASP A 145 -1.68 12.47 23.35
N LYS A 146 -1.10 13.46 24.07
CA LYS A 146 0.34 13.56 24.34
C LYS A 146 0.90 12.34 25.10
N GLN A 147 0.04 11.45 25.60
CA GLN A 147 0.41 10.21 26.28
C GLN A 147 0.46 8.98 25.36
N SER A 148 0.08 9.11 24.08
CA SER A 148 0.17 8.05 23.07
C SER A 148 1.47 8.07 22.26
N SER A 149 2.56 8.58 22.86
CA SER A 149 3.92 8.31 22.42
C SER A 149 4.08 6.79 22.31
N HIS A 150 4.54 6.18 21.23
CA HIS A 150 4.60 4.72 21.00
C HIS A 150 3.39 4.07 20.28
N LEU A 151 2.66 4.79 19.43
CA LEU A 151 1.64 4.16 18.56
C LEU A 151 2.19 3.02 17.68
N ILE A 152 3.45 3.13 17.27
CA ILE A 152 4.15 2.08 16.51
C ILE A 152 5.63 2.01 16.92
N SER A 153 6.10 0.79 17.18
CA SER A 153 7.52 0.51 17.41
C SER A 153 8.27 0.32 16.08
N LYS A 154 9.60 0.48 16.10
CA LYS A 154 10.42 0.25 14.90
C LYS A 154 10.27 -1.19 14.35
N PRO A 155 10.33 -2.27 15.16
CA PRO A 155 10.14 -3.61 14.65
C PRO A 155 8.76 -3.83 14.01
N GLU A 156 7.72 -3.14 14.48
CA GLU A 156 6.41 -3.16 13.83
C GLU A 156 6.41 -2.43 12.50
N ALA A 157 7.08 -1.29 12.38
CA ALA A 157 7.21 -0.57 11.11
C ALA A 157 8.00 -1.40 10.08
N GLU A 158 9.08 -2.06 10.48
CA GLU A 158 9.83 -2.99 9.61
C GLU A 158 8.97 -4.18 9.17
N LYS A 159 8.15 -4.72 10.07
CA LYS A 159 7.17 -5.77 9.73
C LYS A 159 6.13 -5.27 8.73
N CYS A 160 5.67 -4.02 8.87
CA CYS A 160 4.74 -3.39 7.95
C CYS A 160 5.36 -3.29 6.54
N ILE A 161 6.58 -2.77 6.43
CA ILE A 161 7.32 -2.66 5.15
C ILE A 161 7.46 -4.04 4.49
N LYS A 162 7.92 -5.05 5.23
CA LYS A 162 8.08 -6.43 4.72
C LYS A 162 6.76 -7.05 4.26
N PHE A 163 5.68 -6.78 5.00
CA PHE A 163 4.33 -7.23 4.63
C PHE A 163 3.91 -6.64 3.28
N PHE A 164 4.03 -5.33 3.08
CA PHE A 164 3.64 -4.70 1.82
C PHE A 164 4.54 -5.08 0.64
N LYS A 165 5.85 -5.26 0.84
CA LYS A 165 6.74 -5.83 -0.18
C LYS A 165 6.26 -7.21 -0.65
N SER A 166 5.89 -8.08 0.30
CA SER A 166 5.38 -9.42 -0.02
C SER A 166 4.02 -9.38 -0.70
N LEU A 167 3.13 -8.49 -0.24
CA LEU A 167 1.79 -8.29 -0.79
C LEU A 167 1.82 -7.81 -2.25
N VAL A 168 2.69 -6.83 -2.55
CA VAL A 168 2.90 -6.33 -3.91
C VAL A 168 3.46 -7.42 -4.82
N GLU A 169 4.46 -8.17 -4.34
CA GLU A 169 5.05 -9.27 -5.09
C GLU A 169 4.00 -10.32 -5.49
N VAL A 170 3.17 -10.78 -4.56
CA VAL A 170 2.15 -11.80 -4.87
C VAL A 170 1.02 -11.24 -5.74
N THR A 171 0.67 -9.96 -5.59
CA THR A 171 -0.34 -9.29 -6.43
C THR A 171 0.15 -9.14 -7.87
N ASP A 172 1.41 -8.75 -8.07
CA ASP A 172 2.01 -8.60 -9.40
C ASP A 172 2.13 -9.96 -10.12
N ARG A 173 2.49 -11.02 -9.40
CA ARG A 173 2.52 -12.39 -9.95
C ARG A 173 1.15 -12.90 -10.36
N ALA A 174 0.10 -12.59 -9.60
CA ALA A 174 -1.28 -12.97 -9.93
C ALA A 174 -1.69 -12.41 -11.30
N LEU A 175 -1.31 -11.16 -11.59
CA LEU A 175 -1.68 -10.45 -12.80
C LEU A 175 -0.78 -10.77 -14.00
N THR A 176 0.45 -11.24 -13.77
CA THR A 176 1.35 -11.69 -14.85
C THR A 176 1.01 -13.11 -15.34
N SER A 177 0.26 -13.88 -14.55
CA SER A 177 -0.10 -15.28 -14.84
C SER A 177 -1.43 -15.42 -15.58
N HIS A 178 -2.11 -14.31 -15.87
CA HIS A 178 -3.39 -14.21 -16.57
C HIS A 178 -3.23 -13.44 -17.89
#